data_AF-A0AA39LK53-F1
#
_entry.id   AF-A0AA39LK53-F1
#
_cell.length_a   1.000
_cell.length_b   1.000
_cell.length_c   1.000
_cell.angle_alpha   90.00
_cell.angle_beta   90.00
_cell.angle_gamma   90.00
#
_symmetry.space_group_name_H-M   'P 1'
#
loop_
_entity.id
_entity.type
_entity.pdbx_description
1 polymer ?
#
loop_
_entity_poly.entity_id
_entity_poly.type
_entity_poly.pdbx_seq_one_letter_code
_entity_poly.pdbx_strand_id
1 'polypeptide(L)'
;MAYEVVRQKAPNLPQMQMFLDYFQRTFVRRSARQDALFQPSEWSCYLSVTTDQGRTNNGQEGWHNAFRSNFGSAAHPALSKLICGLKKEEQWSYDRLRDQEIDLTRPVLGFPRKVAYVKNDIAIKTLVESYYEKPEDDRTDEDLLDLLRALQYRVKAFAD
;
A
#
# COMPACT_ATOMS: atom_id res chain seq x y z
N MET A 1 17.49 -5.48 29.97
CA MET A 1 17.52 -4.78 31.28
C MET A 1 16.64 -3.53 31.31
N ALA A 2 16.77 -2.56 30.39
CA ALA A 2 15.95 -1.33 30.43
C ALA A 2 14.44 -1.57 30.24
N TYR A 3 14.03 -2.45 29.31
CA TYR A 3 12.60 -2.76 29.08
C TYR A 3 11.90 -3.34 30.32
N GLU A 4 12.56 -4.26 31.03
CA GLU A 4 11.98 -4.89 32.23
C GLU A 4 11.73 -3.88 33.36
N VAL A 5 12.63 -2.89 33.52
CA VAL A 5 12.44 -1.80 34.50
C VAL A 5 11.24 -0.92 34.13
N VAL A 6 11.05 -0.63 32.83
CA VAL A 6 9.90 0.13 32.34
C VAL A 6 8.60 -0.64 32.54
N ARG A 7 8.60 -1.96 32.25
CA ARG A 7 7.43 -2.83 32.45
C ARG A 7 6.99 -2.89 33.92
N GLN A 8 7.95 -2.99 34.84
CA GLN A 8 7.66 -3.02 36.29
C GLN A 8 7.09 -1.71 36.82
N LYS A 9 7.47 -0.57 36.23
CA LYS A 9 6.99 0.76 36.63
C LYS A 9 5.72 1.19 35.90
N ALA A 10 5.30 0.46 34.88
CA ALA A 10 4.14 0.81 34.08
C ALA A 10 2.84 0.61 34.88
N PRO A 11 1.84 1.49 34.70
CA PRO A 11 0.54 1.32 35.33
C PRO A 11 -0.10 0.00 34.87
N ASN A 12 -0.69 -0.73 35.82
CA ASN A 12 -1.30 -2.04 35.57
C ASN A 12 -2.69 -1.89 34.92
N LEU A 13 -2.70 -1.33 33.71
CA LEU A 13 -3.88 -1.16 32.87
C LEU A 13 -3.83 -2.15 31.71
N PRO A 14 -4.94 -2.80 31.34
CA PRO A 14 -4.97 -3.76 30.23
C PRO A 14 -4.38 -3.21 28.94
N GLN A 15 -4.70 -1.95 28.59
CA GLN A 15 -4.21 -1.29 27.38
C GLN A 15 -2.69 -1.05 27.44
N MET A 16 -2.17 -0.73 28.63
CA MET A 16 -0.73 -0.54 28.84
C MET A 16 0.01 -1.87 28.72
N GLN A 17 -0.54 -2.96 29.25
CA GLN A 17 0.06 -4.29 29.09
C GLN A 17 0.02 -4.76 27.64
N MET A 18 -1.09 -4.54 26.92
CA MET A 18 -1.18 -4.83 25.49
C MET A 18 -0.13 -4.05 24.69
N PHE A 19 0.06 -2.77 24.99
CA PHE A 19 1.09 -1.95 24.36
C PHE A 19 2.51 -2.45 24.67
N LEU A 20 2.81 -2.76 25.93
CA LEU A 20 4.12 -3.25 26.36
C LEU A 20 4.45 -4.61 25.76
N ASP A 21 3.47 -5.51 25.64
CA ASP A 21 3.63 -6.81 25.00
C ASP A 21 3.85 -6.65 23.49
N TYR A 22 3.08 -5.79 22.82
CA TYR A 22 3.32 -5.42 21.42
C TYR A 22 4.73 -4.84 21.25
N PHE A 23 5.12 -3.88 22.09
CA PHE A 23 6.40 -3.20 22.00
C PHE A 23 7.56 -4.17 22.23
N GLN A 24 7.44 -5.08 23.20
CA GLN A 24 8.42 -6.14 23.43
C GLN A 24 8.52 -7.05 22.21
N ARG A 25 7.38 -7.52 21.71
CA ARG A 25 7.31 -8.46 20.59
C ARG A 25 7.86 -7.88 19.30
N THR A 26 7.63 -6.59 19.06
CA THR A 26 8.02 -5.90 17.82
C THR A 26 9.43 -5.34 17.86
N PHE A 27 9.85 -4.71 18.97
CA PHE A 27 11.06 -3.88 19.02
C PHE A 27 12.14 -4.39 19.99
N VAL A 28 11.81 -5.25 20.94
CA VAL A 28 12.78 -5.79 21.91
C VAL A 28 13.22 -7.17 21.44
N ARG A 29 14.47 -7.24 20.98
CA ARG A 29 15.11 -8.46 20.46
C ARG A 29 14.88 -9.67 21.37
N ARG A 30 14.18 -10.70 20.87
CA ARG A 30 14.00 -12.01 21.54
C ARG A 30 14.97 -13.04 20.99
N SER A 31 15.40 -13.95 21.86
CA SER A 31 16.34 -15.03 21.59
C SER A 31 15.74 -16.21 20.82
N ALA A 32 14.42 -16.24 20.62
CA ALA A 32 13.70 -17.35 19.97
C ALA A 32 12.87 -16.84 18.79
N ARG A 33 12.80 -17.63 17.71
CA ARG A 33 11.88 -17.41 16.58
C ARG A 33 10.45 -17.43 17.12
N GLN A 34 9.72 -16.33 16.94
CA GLN A 34 8.28 -16.26 17.17
C GLN A 34 7.57 -16.01 15.85
N ASP A 35 6.32 -16.45 15.78
CA ASP A 35 5.47 -16.19 14.62
C ASP A 35 5.30 -14.69 14.39
N ALA A 36 5.20 -14.32 13.10
CA ALA A 36 4.94 -12.96 12.67
C ALA A 36 3.71 -12.40 13.39
N LEU A 37 3.78 -11.13 13.80
CA LEU A 37 2.66 -10.47 14.48
C LEU A 37 1.44 -10.34 13.55
N PHE A 38 1.71 -10.08 12.28
CA PHE A 38 0.72 -9.95 11.21
C PHE A 38 0.94 -11.07 10.20
N GLN A 39 -0.16 -11.68 9.76
CA GLN A 39 -0.08 -12.74 8.77
C GLN A 39 0.39 -12.16 7.44
N PRO A 40 1.11 -12.93 6.60
CA PRO A 40 1.53 -12.46 5.27
C PRO A 40 0.39 -11.89 4.43
N SER A 41 -0.84 -12.38 4.56
CA SER A 41 -2.03 -11.83 3.91
C SER A 41 -2.33 -10.36 4.23
N GLU A 42 -1.85 -9.85 5.37
CA GLU A 42 -2.11 -8.49 5.84
C GLU A 42 -1.09 -7.47 5.34
N TRP A 43 0.16 -7.89 5.09
CA TRP A 43 1.25 -6.99 4.70
C TRP A 43 1.86 -7.30 3.33
N SER A 44 1.64 -8.49 2.79
CA SER A 44 2.12 -8.87 1.46
C SER A 44 1.27 -8.25 0.37
N CYS A 45 1.92 -7.58 -0.57
CA CYS A 45 1.28 -7.10 -1.79
C CYS A 45 1.12 -8.18 -2.86
N TYR A 46 1.33 -9.47 -2.54
CA TYR A 46 1.31 -10.56 -3.51
C TYR A 46 0.03 -10.57 -4.34
N LEU A 47 -1.14 -10.55 -3.69
CA LEU A 47 -2.42 -10.57 -4.40
C LEU A 47 -2.59 -9.32 -5.27
N SER A 48 -2.14 -8.16 -4.79
CA SER A 48 -2.20 -6.93 -5.58
C SER A 48 -1.30 -7.00 -6.81
N VAL A 49 -0.10 -7.60 -6.71
CA VAL A 49 0.81 -7.79 -7.85
C VAL A 49 0.22 -8.75 -8.87
N THR A 50 -0.27 -9.92 -8.44
CA THR A 50 -0.77 -10.95 -9.35
C THR A 50 -2.08 -10.56 -10.02
N THR A 51 -2.87 -9.68 -9.40
CA THR A 51 -4.14 -9.16 -9.95
C THR A 51 -4.02 -7.78 -10.62
N ASP A 52 -2.79 -7.30 -10.86
CA ASP A 52 -2.50 -6.00 -11.48
C ASP A 52 -3.15 -4.79 -10.75
N GLN A 53 -3.34 -4.93 -9.43
CA GLN A 53 -3.82 -3.87 -8.56
C GLN A 53 -2.67 -2.99 -8.03
N GLY A 54 -3.01 -1.76 -7.67
CA GLY A 54 -2.07 -0.85 -7.05
C GLY A 54 -1.55 -1.38 -5.71
N ARG A 55 -0.23 -1.53 -5.59
CA ARG A 55 0.45 -1.89 -4.33
C ARG A 55 0.42 -0.79 -3.27
N THR A 56 -0.13 0.37 -3.57
CA THR A 56 -0.21 1.52 -2.65
C THR A 56 -1.58 2.16 -2.78
N ASN A 57 -2.01 2.82 -1.72
CA ASN A 57 -3.22 3.64 -1.70
C ASN A 57 -3.05 5.01 -2.39
N ASN A 58 -1.93 5.28 -3.07
CA ASN A 58 -1.63 6.58 -3.72
C ASN A 58 -2.77 7.09 -4.61
N GLY A 59 -3.47 6.20 -5.32
CA GLY A 59 -4.62 6.57 -6.15
C GLY A 59 -5.79 7.10 -5.31
N GLN A 60 -6.05 6.48 -4.17
CA GLN A 60 -7.08 6.91 -3.22
C GLN A 60 -6.67 8.20 -2.51
N GLU A 61 -5.42 8.32 -2.08
CA GLU A 61 -4.88 9.56 -1.48
C GLU A 61 -4.96 10.73 -2.48
N GLY A 62 -4.59 10.48 -3.73
CA GLY A 62 -4.70 11.46 -4.81
C GLY A 62 -6.14 11.88 -5.07
N TRP A 63 -7.08 10.93 -5.14
CA TRP A 63 -8.50 11.23 -5.29
C TRP A 63 -9.04 12.01 -4.10
N HIS A 64 -8.78 11.59 -2.86
CA HIS A 64 -9.22 12.30 -1.66
C HIS A 64 -8.64 13.73 -1.60
N ASN A 65 -7.40 13.93 -2.02
CA ASN A 65 -6.79 15.25 -2.08
C ASN A 65 -7.47 16.14 -3.14
N ALA A 66 -7.68 15.62 -4.35
CA ALA A 66 -8.41 16.33 -5.41
C ALA A 66 -9.84 16.65 -4.99
N PHE A 67 -10.56 15.67 -4.43
CA PHE A 67 -11.91 15.84 -3.90
C PHE A 67 -11.96 16.93 -2.84
N ARG A 68 -11.07 16.89 -1.85
CA ARG A 68 -10.98 17.93 -0.82
C ARG A 68 -10.71 19.32 -1.42
N SER A 69 -9.89 19.40 -2.46
CA SER A 69 -9.62 20.67 -3.14
C SER A 69 -10.87 21.31 -3.76
N ASN A 70 -11.84 20.49 -4.21
CA ASN A 70 -13.08 20.97 -4.83
C ASN A 70 -14.02 21.70 -3.86
N PHE A 71 -13.98 21.37 -2.56
CA PHE A 71 -14.81 21.99 -1.54
C PHE A 71 -14.10 23.13 -0.79
N GLY A 72 -12.82 23.35 -1.10
CA GLY A 72 -11.92 24.25 -0.37
C GLY A 72 -11.43 23.64 0.95
N SER A 73 -10.32 24.14 1.47
CA SER A 73 -9.66 23.57 2.67
C SER A 73 -10.45 23.69 3.98
N ALA A 74 -11.68 24.21 3.95
CA ALA A 74 -12.52 24.39 5.12
C ALA A 74 -13.17 23.07 5.56
N ALA A 75 -13.14 22.77 6.86
CA ALA A 75 -13.76 21.56 7.42
C ALA A 75 -15.30 21.54 7.23
N HIS A 76 -15.93 22.71 7.11
CA HIS A 76 -17.37 22.87 6.96
C HIS A 76 -17.68 23.85 5.82
N PRO A 77 -17.67 23.39 4.56
CA PRO A 77 -18.02 24.24 3.42
C PRO A 77 -19.50 24.66 3.51
N ALA A 78 -19.79 25.91 3.15
CA ALA A 78 -21.16 26.37 2.99
C ALA A 78 -21.90 25.50 1.94
N LEU A 79 -23.22 25.32 2.09
CA LEU A 79 -24.03 24.49 1.19
C LEU A 79 -23.86 24.87 -0.29
N SER A 80 -23.73 26.16 -0.60
CA SER A 80 -23.47 26.64 -1.97
C SER A 80 -22.15 26.11 -2.52
N LYS A 81 -21.07 26.13 -1.72
CA LYS A 81 -19.76 25.56 -2.10
C LYS A 81 -19.80 24.05 -2.23
N LEU A 82 -20.56 23.38 -1.35
CA LEU A 82 -20.80 21.93 -1.45
C LEU A 82 -21.45 21.57 -2.79
N ILE A 83 -22.55 22.25 -3.14
CA ILE A 83 -23.25 22.02 -4.42
C ILE A 83 -22.32 22.30 -5.61
N CYS A 84 -21.55 23.40 -5.58
CA CYS A 84 -20.59 23.70 -6.65
C CYS A 84 -19.48 22.64 -6.75
N GLY A 85 -18.96 22.14 -5.64
CA GLY A 85 -17.95 21.08 -5.62
C GLY A 85 -18.48 19.76 -6.18
N LEU A 86 -19.71 19.37 -5.81
CA LEU A 86 -20.35 18.16 -6.32
C LEU A 86 -20.59 18.23 -7.84
N LYS A 87 -21.05 19.39 -8.36
CA LYS A 87 -21.19 19.59 -9.80
C LYS A 87 -19.88 19.43 -10.56
N LYS A 88 -18.75 19.85 -9.97
CA LYS A 88 -17.42 19.66 -10.57
C LYS A 88 -17.03 18.19 -10.61
N GLU A 89 -17.26 17.44 -9.52
CA GLU A 89 -16.99 16.00 -9.48
C GLU A 89 -17.84 15.21 -10.48
N GLU A 90 -19.11 15.58 -10.60
CA GLU A 90 -20.03 15.03 -11.60
C GLU A 90 -19.49 15.29 -13.01
N GLN A 91 -19.15 16.55 -13.33
CA GLN A 91 -18.58 16.91 -14.64
C GLN A 91 -17.29 16.12 -14.94
N TRP A 92 -16.36 16.05 -14.00
CA TRP A 92 -15.12 15.29 -14.18
C TRP A 92 -15.35 13.78 -14.36
N SER A 93 -16.43 13.25 -13.80
CA SER A 93 -16.81 11.84 -13.99
C SER A 93 -17.41 11.63 -15.37
N TYR A 94 -18.27 12.53 -15.83
CA TYR A 94 -18.82 12.51 -17.20
C TYR A 94 -17.74 12.64 -18.26
N ASP A 95 -16.82 13.60 -18.11
CA ASP A 95 -15.72 13.81 -19.05
C ASP A 95 -14.86 12.55 -19.17
N ARG A 96 -14.59 11.87 -18.05
CA ARG A 96 -13.87 10.59 -18.03
C ARG A 96 -14.61 9.48 -18.76
N LEU A 97 -15.91 9.31 -18.52
CA LEU A 97 -16.71 8.30 -19.22
C LEU A 97 -16.78 8.57 -20.72
N ARG A 98 -17.01 9.83 -21.11
CA ARG A 98 -17.07 10.26 -22.51
C ARG A 98 -15.75 10.02 -23.24
N ASP A 99 -14.62 10.28 -22.59
CA ASP A 99 -13.30 10.00 -23.16
C ASP A 99 -13.11 8.52 -23.50
N GLN A 100 -13.75 7.60 -22.75
CA GLN A 100 -13.73 6.18 -23.07
C GLN A 100 -14.63 5.79 -24.23
N GLU A 101 -15.80 6.43 -24.36
CA GLU A 101 -16.68 6.22 -25.51
C GLU A 101 -15.99 6.63 -26.81
N ILE A 102 -15.13 7.65 -26.75
CA ILE A 102 -14.34 8.15 -27.89
C ILE A 102 -13.14 7.24 -28.16
N ASP A 103 -12.45 6.75 -27.12
CA ASP A 103 -11.29 5.88 -27.24
C ASP A 103 -11.33 4.77 -26.17
N LEU A 104 -11.69 3.56 -26.60
CA LEU A 104 -11.78 2.39 -25.73
C LEU A 104 -10.43 1.99 -25.11
N THR A 105 -9.31 2.47 -25.67
CA THR A 105 -7.97 2.22 -25.12
C THR A 105 -7.58 3.21 -24.02
N ARG A 106 -8.34 4.30 -23.83
CA ARG A 106 -8.11 5.24 -22.72
C ARG A 106 -8.51 4.60 -21.38
N PRO A 107 -7.64 4.71 -20.35
CA PRO A 107 -7.96 4.21 -19.03
C PRO A 107 -9.14 4.99 -18.41
N VAL A 108 -10.08 4.26 -17.81
CA VAL A 108 -11.26 4.81 -17.08
C VAL A 108 -10.83 5.81 -15.99
N LEU A 109 -9.69 5.50 -15.34
CA LEU A 109 -9.17 6.24 -14.21
C LEU A 109 -7.71 6.64 -14.46
N GLY A 110 -7.49 7.96 -14.58
CA GLY A 110 -6.18 8.58 -14.51
C GLY A 110 -5.54 8.89 -15.86
N PHE A 111 -4.44 9.63 -15.78
CA PHE A 111 -3.55 9.90 -16.91
C PHE A 111 -2.75 8.65 -17.27
N PRO A 112 -2.24 8.54 -18.52
CA PRO A 112 -1.29 7.49 -18.87
C PRO A 112 -0.17 7.43 -17.82
N ARG A 113 0.00 6.26 -17.20
CA ARG A 113 1.01 6.05 -16.16
C ARG A 113 2.38 6.29 -16.77
N LYS A 114 3.31 6.89 -16.00
CA LYS A 114 4.70 7.04 -16.44
C LYS A 114 5.28 5.67 -16.80
N VAL A 115 5.91 5.57 -17.96
CA VAL A 115 6.50 4.32 -18.49
C VAL A 115 7.41 3.63 -17.47
N ALA A 116 8.16 4.39 -16.68
CA ALA A 116 9.02 3.85 -15.62
C ALA A 116 8.23 3.04 -14.57
N TYR A 117 7.05 3.49 -14.17
CA TYR A 117 6.21 2.76 -13.20
C TYR A 117 5.59 1.51 -13.83
N VAL A 118 5.16 1.60 -15.08
CA VAL A 118 4.65 0.44 -15.83
C VAL A 118 5.72 -0.65 -15.94
N LYS A 119 6.94 -0.27 -16.35
CA LYS A 119 8.08 -1.19 -16.44
C LYS A 119 8.41 -1.83 -15.09
N ASN A 120 8.40 -1.04 -14.02
CA ASN A 120 8.66 -1.55 -12.68
C ASN A 120 7.58 -2.54 -12.20
N ASP A 121 6.30 -2.25 -12.45
CA ASP A 121 5.22 -3.18 -12.08
C ASP A 121 5.31 -4.50 -12.87
N ILE A 122 5.61 -4.43 -14.17
CA ILE A 122 5.85 -5.62 -15.00
C ILE A 122 7.03 -6.42 -14.44
N ALA A 123 8.16 -5.78 -14.15
CA ALA A 123 9.34 -6.45 -13.64
C ALA A 123 9.08 -7.15 -12.30
N ILE A 124 8.33 -6.50 -11.39
CA ILE A 124 7.92 -7.09 -10.11
C ILE A 124 7.00 -8.28 -10.33
N LYS A 125 6.03 -8.17 -11.25
CA LYS A 125 5.10 -9.25 -11.56
C LYS A 125 5.84 -10.47 -12.11
N THR A 126 6.69 -10.27 -13.12
CA THR A 126 7.52 -11.33 -13.70
C THR A 126 8.44 -11.97 -12.66
N LEU A 127 9.04 -11.20 -11.76
CA LEU A 127 9.87 -11.74 -10.68
C LEU A 127 9.05 -12.62 -9.73
N VAL A 128 7.87 -12.15 -9.31
CA VAL A 128 6.97 -12.91 -8.45
C VAL A 128 6.54 -14.20 -9.14
N GLU A 129 6.10 -14.15 -10.39
CA GLU A 129 5.67 -15.32 -11.15
C GLU A 129 6.81 -16.33 -11.32
N SER A 130 7.99 -15.88 -11.77
CA SER A 130 9.16 -16.74 -11.98
C SER A 130 9.65 -17.43 -10.71
N TYR A 131 9.52 -16.78 -9.54
CA TYR A 131 9.85 -17.41 -8.26
C TYR A 131 8.94 -18.60 -7.94
N TYR A 132 7.63 -18.47 -8.18
CA TYR A 132 6.67 -19.53 -7.89
C TYR A 132 6.66 -20.64 -8.95
N GLU A 133 7.07 -20.34 -10.19
CA GLU A 133 7.25 -21.34 -11.25
C GLU A 133 8.44 -22.29 -10.99
N LYS A 134 9.46 -21.83 -10.27
CA LYS A 134 10.59 -22.69 -9.87
C LYS A 134 10.14 -23.78 -8.88
N PRO A 135 10.59 -25.04 -9.04
CA PRO A 135 10.44 -26.09 -8.04
C PRO A 135 11.01 -25.64 -6.69
N GLU A 136 10.43 -26.10 -5.58
CA GLU A 136 10.89 -25.70 -4.24
C GLU A 136 12.35 -26.05 -3.97
N ASP A 137 12.82 -27.18 -4.50
CA ASP A 137 14.20 -27.66 -4.34
C ASP A 137 15.23 -26.78 -5.07
N ASP A 138 14.80 -26.01 -6.07
CA ASP A 138 15.67 -25.16 -6.89
C ASP A 138 15.68 -23.68 -6.43
N ARG A 139 14.89 -23.33 -5.40
CA ARG A 139 14.80 -21.96 -4.89
C ARG A 139 15.97 -21.66 -3.96
N THR A 140 16.70 -20.60 -4.27
CA THR A 140 17.80 -20.13 -3.42
C THR A 140 17.33 -19.11 -2.39
N ASP A 141 18.11 -18.93 -1.32
CA ASP A 141 17.88 -17.86 -0.34
C ASP A 141 17.93 -16.47 -1.01
N GLU A 142 18.72 -16.32 -2.08
CA GLU A 142 18.82 -15.08 -2.86
C GLU A 142 17.51 -14.81 -3.61
N ASP A 143 16.93 -15.83 -4.26
CA ASP A 143 15.62 -15.73 -4.92
C ASP A 143 14.51 -15.31 -3.94
N LEU A 144 14.55 -15.86 -2.72
CA LEU A 144 13.59 -15.51 -1.68
C LEU A 144 13.77 -14.06 -1.22
N LEU A 145 15.01 -13.59 -1.06
CA LEU A 145 15.28 -12.20 -0.68
C LEU A 145 14.80 -11.23 -1.75
N ASP A 146 14.99 -11.54 -3.02
CA ASP A 146 14.55 -10.69 -4.13
C ASP A 146 13.03 -10.69 -4.27
N LEU A 147 12.37 -11.83 -4.06
CA LEU A 147 10.91 -11.88 -3.93
C LEU A 147 10.42 -10.97 -2.79
N LEU A 148 11.01 -11.11 -1.60
CA LEU A 148 10.62 -10.33 -0.43
C LEU A 148 10.85 -8.84 -0.66
N ARG A 149 11.93 -8.45 -1.34
CA ARG A 149 12.19 -7.05 -1.72
C ARG A 149 11.15 -6.52 -2.71
N ALA A 150 10.75 -7.33 -3.68
CA ALA A 150 9.76 -6.95 -4.68
C ALA A 150 8.35 -6.80 -4.05
N LEU A 151 8.02 -7.66 -3.10
CA LEU A 151 6.74 -7.67 -2.37
C LEU A 151 6.70 -6.65 -1.22
N GLN A 152 7.85 -6.25 -0.68
CA GLN A 152 7.93 -5.18 0.33
C GLN A 152 7.53 -3.83 -0.26
N TYR A 153 6.80 -3.05 0.55
CA TYR A 153 6.43 -1.70 0.20
C TYR A 153 7.68 -0.86 -0.09
N ARG A 154 7.71 -0.27 -1.29
CA ARG A 154 8.57 0.88 -1.63
C ARG A 154 10.05 0.59 -1.96
N VAL A 155 10.37 -0.54 -2.57
CA VAL A 155 11.71 -0.73 -3.16
C VAL A 155 11.64 -0.58 -4.69
N LYS A 156 12.54 0.25 -5.25
CA LYS A 156 12.86 0.22 -6.69
C LYS A 156 13.52 -1.13 -6.93
N ALA A 157 12.84 -2.05 -7.62
CA ALA A 157 13.36 -3.40 -7.83
C ALA A 157 14.72 -3.39 -8.55
N PHE A 158 15.00 -2.34 -9.32
CA PHE A 158 16.26 -2.15 -10.02
C PHE A 158 16.62 -0.67 -9.97
N ALA A 159 17.62 -0.34 -9.15
CA ALA A 159 18.37 0.91 -9.27
C ALA A 159 19.75 0.51 -9.79
N ASP A 160 20.02 0.81 -11.06
CA ASP A 160 21.38 1.08 -11.50
C ASP A 160 21.86 2.40 -10.86
#